data_AF-A0A256XVA2-F1
#
_entry.id   AF-A0A256XVA2-F1
#
_cell.length_a   1.000
_cell.length_b   1.000
_cell.length_c   1.000
_cell.angle_alpha   90.00
_cell.angle_beta   90.00
_cell.angle_gamma   90.00
#
_symmetry.space_group_name_H-M   'P 1'
#
loop_
_entity.id
_entity.type
_entity.pdbx_description
1 polymer ?
#
loop_
_entity_poly.entity_id
_entity_poly.type
_entity_poly.pdbx_seq_one_letter_code
_entity_poly.pdbx_strand_id
1 'polypeptide(L)'
;MAKNIKLGENIELVNVDDIDGAQMAILRKMIGNYARKFFDNGVASISLTFSDKLVSVEGIKGDNKLSSSAENPNLFIAVDTALKQIESQL
;
A
#
# COMPACT_ATOMS: atom_id res chain seq x y z
N MET A 1 -16.72 9.55 2.29
CA MET A 1 -16.01 10.59 1.49
C MET A 1 -14.58 10.11 1.47
N ALA A 2 -14.20 9.46 0.37
CA ALA A 2 -12.86 8.91 0.17
C ALA A 2 -11.77 9.94 0.54
N LYS A 3 -10.89 9.56 1.46
CA LYS A 3 -9.80 10.40 1.94
C LYS A 3 -8.47 9.91 1.41
N ASN A 4 -7.63 10.84 0.95
CA ASN A 4 -6.23 10.55 0.65
C ASN A 4 -5.39 10.87 1.90
N ILE A 5 -4.57 9.91 2.32
CA ILE A 5 -3.74 9.98 3.53
C ILE A 5 -2.30 9.74 3.12
N LYS A 6 -1.44 10.74 3.34
CA LYS A 6 0.02 10.56 3.19
C LYS A 6 0.61 9.98 4.46
N LEU A 7 1.43 8.94 4.30
CA LEU A 7 2.18 8.31 5.39
C LEU A 7 3.67 8.64 5.23
N GLY A 8 4.06 9.84 5.67
CA GLY A 8 5.40 10.37 5.42
C GLY A 8 5.51 11.00 4.01
N GLU A 9 6.71 11.01 3.43
CA GLU A 9 6.97 11.67 2.15
C GLU A 9 6.73 10.78 0.92
N ASN A 10 7.00 9.48 1.04
CA ASN A 10 7.06 8.55 -0.11
C ASN A 10 5.94 7.50 -0.12
N ILE A 11 4.94 7.62 0.75
CA ILE A 11 3.83 6.67 0.86
C ILE A 11 2.51 7.43 0.82
N GLU A 12 1.63 7.05 -0.10
CA GLU A 12 0.31 7.63 -0.24
C GLU A 12 -0.78 6.55 -0.17
N LEU A 13 -1.81 6.79 0.64
CA LEU A 13 -3.02 5.98 0.69
C LEU A 13 -4.14 6.76 0.02
N VAL A 14 -4.76 6.19 -1.00
CA VAL A 14 -5.79 6.80 -1.83
C VAL A 14 -7.11 6.09 -1.60
N ASN A 15 -8.20 6.84 -1.55
CA ASN A 15 -9.55 6.30 -1.36
C ASN A 15 -9.75 5.51 -0.07
N VAL A 16 -9.13 5.97 1.02
CA VAL A 16 -9.43 5.45 2.35
C VAL A 16 -10.83 5.92 2.75
N ASP A 17 -11.82 5.04 2.63
CA ASP A 17 -13.18 5.24 3.15
C ASP A 17 -13.44 4.21 4.27
N ASP A 18 -14.13 4.63 5.33
CA ASP A 18 -14.59 3.78 6.43
C ASP A 18 -13.53 3.00 7.24
N ILE A 19 -12.26 3.44 7.20
CA ILE A 19 -11.19 2.88 8.04
C ILE A 19 -11.13 3.61 9.39
N ASP A 20 -11.34 2.88 10.48
CA ASP A 20 -11.27 3.43 11.84
C ASP A 20 -9.81 3.73 12.29
N GLY A 21 -9.66 4.44 13.41
CA GLY A 21 -8.36 4.82 13.93
C GLY A 21 -7.45 3.64 14.33
N ALA A 22 -8.03 2.53 14.80
CA ALA A 22 -7.28 1.34 15.19
C ALA A 22 -6.83 0.56 13.95
N GLN A 23 -7.70 0.38 12.97
CA GLN A 23 -7.39 -0.21 11.67
C GLN A 23 -6.30 0.59 10.96
N MET A 24 -6.40 1.93 10.99
CA MET A 24 -5.37 2.82 10.45
C MET A 24 -4.02 2.65 11.15
N ALA A 25 -4.00 2.47 12.48
CA ALA A 25 -2.76 2.22 13.21
C ALA A 25 -2.09 0.89 12.80
N ILE A 26 -2.90 -0.14 12.55
CA ILE A 26 -2.41 -1.44 12.05
C ILE A 26 -1.86 -1.29 10.62
N LEU A 27 -2.61 -0.65 9.73
CA LEU A 27 -2.19 -0.40 8.34
C LEU A 27 -0.88 0.35 8.27
N ARG A 28 -0.71 1.41 9.08
CA ARG A 28 0.55 2.16 9.18
C ARG A 28 1.74 1.28 9.53
N LYS A 29 1.57 0.37 10.49
CA LYS A 29 2.64 -0.55 10.90
C LYS A 29 2.98 -1.56 9.79
N MET A 30 1.96 -2.14 9.16
CA MET A 30 2.17 -3.09 8.07
C MET A 30 2.85 -2.43 6.88
N ILE A 31 2.28 -1.32 6.39
CA ILE A 31 2.80 -0.60 5.24
C ILE A 31 4.19 -0.06 5.53
N GLY A 32 4.45 0.47 6.73
CA GLY A 32 5.78 0.94 7.12
C GLY A 32 6.84 -0.16 7.10
N ASN A 33 6.49 -1.40 7.46
CA ASN A 33 7.42 -2.53 7.41
C ASN A 33 7.79 -2.91 5.97
N TYR A 34 6.81 -2.97 5.06
CA TYR A 34 7.06 -3.24 3.64
C TYR A 34 7.78 -2.08 2.96
N ALA A 35 7.35 -0.84 3.22
CA ALA A 35 7.94 0.35 2.63
C ALA A 35 9.43 0.46 2.95
N ARG A 36 9.85 0.14 4.19
CA ARG A 36 11.28 0.08 4.53
C ARG A 36 12.05 -0.86 3.62
N LYS A 37 11.57 -2.09 3.43
CA LYS A 37 12.21 -3.05 2.50
C LYS A 37 12.21 -2.54 1.07
N PHE A 38 11.14 -1.89 0.63
CA PHE A 38 11.02 -1.42 -0.76
C PHE A 38 12.00 -0.28 -1.03
N PHE A 39 12.11 0.67 -0.10
CA PHE A 39 13.08 1.75 -0.17
C PHE A 39 14.53 1.23 -0.13
N ASP A 40 14.81 0.22 0.70
CA ASP A 40 16.11 -0.45 0.73
C ASP A 40 16.43 -1.15 -0.62
N ASN A 41 15.41 -1.53 -1.39
CA ASN A 41 15.51 -2.13 -2.73
C ASN A 41 15.40 -1.11 -3.88
N GLY A 42 15.43 0.19 -3.60
CA GLY A 42 15.46 1.26 -4.60
C GLY A 42 14.09 1.70 -5.14
N VAL A 43 12.99 1.32 -4.49
CA VAL A 43 11.69 1.94 -4.75
C VAL A 43 11.73 3.39 -4.26
N ALA A 44 11.25 4.34 -5.05
CA ALA A 44 11.21 5.76 -4.75
C ALA A 44 9.91 6.16 -4.02
N SER A 45 8.77 5.62 -4.46
CA SER A 45 7.45 5.92 -3.88
C SER A 45 6.50 4.75 -4.01
N ILE A 46 5.51 4.69 -3.11
CA ILE A 46 4.47 3.67 -3.08
C ILE A 46 3.11 4.34 -2.88
N SER A 47 2.15 4.00 -3.72
CA SER A 47 0.76 4.44 -3.62
C SER A 47 -0.16 3.23 -3.46
N LEU A 48 -0.99 3.23 -2.42
CA LEU A 48 -2.00 2.21 -2.17
C LEU A 48 -3.38 2.81 -2.41
N THR A 49 -4.13 2.25 -3.35
CA THR A 49 -5.51 2.65 -3.63
C THR A 49 -6.47 1.61 -3.08
N PHE A 50 -7.40 2.04 -2.25
CA PHE A 50 -8.43 1.21 -1.63
C PHE A 50 -9.75 1.34 -2.41
N SER A 51 -10.40 0.23 -2.75
CA SER A 51 -11.66 0.22 -3.49
C SER A 51 -12.52 -0.97 -3.05
N ASP A 52 -13.44 -0.76 -2.10
CA ASP A 52 -14.37 -1.77 -1.56
C ASP A 52 -13.68 -3.08 -1.13
N LYS A 53 -13.48 -4.03 -2.05
CA LYS A 53 -12.77 -5.30 -1.82
C LYS A 53 -11.39 -5.40 -2.45
N LEU A 54 -11.04 -4.46 -3.32
CA LEU A 54 -9.79 -4.43 -4.07
C LEU A 54 -8.82 -3.42 -3.44
N VAL A 55 -7.58 -3.87 -3.27
CA VAL A 55 -6.45 -3.01 -2.93
C VAL A 55 -5.46 -3.07 -4.07
N SER A 56 -5.18 -1.92 -4.68
CA SER A 56 -4.17 -1.77 -5.72
C SER A 56 -2.95 -1.07 -5.14
N VAL A 57 -1.76 -1.57 -5.43
CA VAL A 57 -0.49 -0.99 -5.00
C VAL A 57 0.34 -0.67 -6.23
N GLU A 58 0.83 0.55 -6.30
CA GLU A 58 1.74 1.03 -7.32
C GLU A 58 3.04 1.49 -6.66
N GLY A 59 4.18 1.02 -7.15
CA GLY A 59 5.51 1.42 -6.71
C GLY A 59 6.33 1.91 -7.90
N ILE A 60 7.16 2.93 -7.69
CA ILE A 60 8.08 3.44 -8.72
C ILE A 60 9.51 3.06 -8.33
N LYS A 61 10.22 2.30 -9.16
CA LYS A 61 11.63 1.91 -8.97
C LYS A 61 12.45 2.41 -10.17
N GLY A 62 13.01 3.61 -10.05
CA GLY A 62 13.64 4.30 -11.19
C GLY A 62 12.63 4.59 -12.31
N ASP A 63 12.90 4.10 -13.52
CA ASP A 63 11.97 4.19 -14.66
C ASP A 63 10.92 3.07 -14.71
N ASN A 64 11.07 2.04 -13.87
CA ASN A 64 10.14 0.91 -13.83
C ASN A 64 8.99 1.17 -12.87
N LYS A 65 7.76 0.94 -13.34
CA LYS A 65 6.56 0.93 -12.51
C LYS A 65 6.22 -0.50 -12.14
N LEU A 66 6.13 -0.75 -10.83
CA LEU A 66 5.65 -2.00 -10.25
C LEU A 66 4.18 -1.77 -9.90
N SER A 67 3.30 -2.66 -10.33
CA SER A 67 1.89 -2.60 -9.94
C SER A 67 1.41 -3.99 -9.55
N SER A 68 0.49 -4.00 -8.59
CA SER A 68 -0.14 -5.21 -8.09
C SER A 68 -1.53 -4.87 -7.59
N SER A 69 -2.40 -5.86 -7.53
CA SER A 69 -3.69 -5.71 -6.91
C SER A 69 -4.15 -7.02 -6.29
N ALA A 70 -4.87 -6.91 -5.18
CA ALA A 70 -5.44 -8.05 -4.49
C ALA A 70 -6.86 -7.75 -4.06
N GLU A 71 -7.76 -8.70 -4.33
CA GLU A 71 -9.15 -8.63 -3.89
C GLU A 71 -9.35 -9.53 -2.67
N ASN A 72 -9.84 -8.98 -1.56
CA ASN A 72 -10.18 -9.76 -0.38
C ASN A 72 -11.26 -9.06 0.47
N PRO A 73 -12.23 -9.80 1.04
CA PRO A 73 -13.15 -9.25 2.04
C PRO A 73 -12.45 -8.68 3.29
N ASN A 74 -11.26 -9.20 3.63
CA ASN A 74 -10.44 -8.69 4.71
C ASN A 74 -9.39 -7.72 4.17
N LEU A 75 -9.57 -6.44 4.52
CA LEU A 75 -8.69 -5.35 4.13
C LEU A 75 -7.20 -5.61 4.42
N PHE A 76 -6.88 -6.14 5.60
CA PHE A 76 -5.49 -6.37 5.99
C PHE A 76 -4.84 -7.46 5.12
N ILE A 77 -5.60 -8.48 4.76
CA ILE A 77 -5.14 -9.56 3.88
C ILE A 77 -4.97 -9.04 2.45
N ALA A 78 -5.90 -8.20 1.96
CA ALA A 78 -5.77 -7.57 0.65
C ALA A 78 -4.49 -6.73 0.58
N VAL A 79 -4.24 -5.88 1.57
CA VAL A 79 -3.02 -5.06 1.66
C VAL A 79 -1.76 -5.93 1.74
N ASP A 80 -1.72 -6.92 2.62
CA ASP A 80 -0.57 -7.82 2.77
C ASP A 80 -0.27 -8.59 1.48
N THR A 81 -1.31 -9.07 0.80
CA THR A 81 -1.19 -9.82 -0.46
C THR A 81 -0.66 -8.94 -1.58
N ALA A 82 -1.21 -7.72 -1.74
CA ALA A 82 -0.76 -6.81 -2.78
C ALA A 82 0.69 -6.35 -2.52
N LEU A 83 1.06 -6.03 -1.28
CA LEU A 83 2.43 -5.67 -0.94
C LEU A 83 3.41 -6.84 -1.18
N LYS A 84 3.05 -8.08 -0.84
CA LYS A 84 3.89 -9.26 -1.14
C LYS A 84 4.09 -9.49 -2.63
N GLN A 85 3.09 -9.19 -3.46
CA GLN A 85 3.24 -9.28 -4.91
C GLN A 85 4.27 -8.27 -5.42
N ILE A 86 4.28 -7.03 -4.91
CA ILE A 86 5.35 -6.06 -5.21
C ILE A 86 6.70 -6.58 -4.69
N GLU A 87 6.75 -7.10 -3.46
CA GLU A 87 7.98 -7.66 -2.87
C GLU A 87 8.58 -8.77 -3.74
N SER A 88 7.74 -9.60 -4.34
CA SER A 88 8.17 -10.69 -5.24
C SER A 88 8.68 -10.21 -6.61
N GLN A 89 8.41 -8.95 -6.96
CA GLN A 89 8.87 -8.32 -8.20
C GLN A 89 10.12 -7.44 -8.01
N LEU A 90 10.61 -7.27 -6.77
CA LEU A 90 11.74 -6.40 -6.44
C LEU A 90 13.10 -7.08 -6.65
#